data_AF-A0A821XZI0-F1
#
_entry.id   AF-A0A821XZI0-F1
#
_cell.length_a   1.000
_cell.length_b   1.000
_cell.length_c   1.000
_cell.angle_alpha   90.00
_cell.angle_beta   90.00
_cell.angle_gamma   90.00
#
_symmetry.space_group_name_H-M   'P 1'
#
loop_
_entity.id
_entity.type
_entity.pdbx_description
1 polymer ?
#
loop_
_entity_poly.entity_id
_entity_poly.type
_entity_poly.pdbx_seq_one_letter_code
_entity_poly.pdbx_strand_id
1 'polypeptide(L)'
;MGHNRHQRDEKTRTRDRREERLSHVSQRKNLVNNNKLYQISEHSHSTNSGTTESLNEIITSDAETGIKYRKIQNKLKEMLASKPRSKESYLSKETLELLDERRKQISNKGDKERRQKISNLSKEIKENMWKNRKEKRNRVLEENIKRTGGTKKAMKQLSEHGKEWISKLKQRESYLTNRLSIQELATDYYRLLYSDKLDSGLATIPEVNEAKENKVDEVPEILTSEVIKAIKSQKLEKPPGPDKIPNEMFMGTLEEISPVLTKLFN
;
A
#
# COMPACT_ATOMS: atom_id res chain seq x y z
N MET A 1 5.49 -60.61 -20.39
CA MET A 1 6.30 -59.47 -20.88
C MET A 1 5.44 -58.22 -21.25
N GLY A 2 4.41 -57.85 -20.47
CA GLY A 2 3.43 -56.81 -20.88
C GLY A 2 3.26 -55.59 -19.99
N HIS A 3 3.84 -55.54 -18.78
CA HIS A 3 3.48 -54.54 -17.77
C HIS A 3 4.32 -53.26 -17.75
N ASN A 4 5.30 -53.10 -18.66
CA ASN A 4 6.29 -52.02 -18.57
C ASN A 4 6.18 -50.91 -19.64
N ARG A 5 5.19 -50.98 -20.55
CA ARG A 5 4.93 -49.93 -21.57
C ARG A 5 3.92 -48.87 -21.09
N HIS A 6 2.82 -49.28 -20.46
CA HIS A 6 1.76 -48.33 -20.04
C HIS A 6 2.22 -47.25 -19.05
N GLN A 7 3.12 -47.58 -18.11
CA GLN A 7 3.63 -46.58 -17.15
C GLN A 7 4.61 -45.56 -17.75
N ARG A 8 5.20 -45.82 -18.93
CA ARG A 8 6.04 -44.83 -19.62
C ARG A 8 5.21 -43.81 -20.38
N ASP A 9 4.10 -44.24 -20.98
CA ASP A 9 3.25 -43.38 -21.81
C ASP A 9 2.42 -42.38 -21.00
N GLU A 10 2.08 -42.68 -19.75
CA GLU A 10 1.41 -41.73 -18.84
C GLU A 10 2.36 -40.67 -18.28
N LYS A 11 3.64 -41.02 -18.06
CA LYS A 11 4.67 -40.09 -17.59
C LYS A 11 5.11 -39.10 -18.67
N THR A 12 5.08 -39.48 -19.94
CA THR A 12 5.36 -38.56 -21.06
C THR A 12 4.19 -37.60 -21.29
N ARG A 13 2.94 -38.09 -21.31
CA ARG A 13 1.74 -37.23 -21.46
C ARG A 13 1.57 -36.17 -20.36
N THR A 14 1.94 -36.49 -19.12
CA THR A 14 1.87 -35.54 -18.01
C THR A 14 2.98 -34.49 -18.01
N ARG A 15 4.12 -34.80 -18.63
CA ARG A 15 5.25 -33.87 -18.79
C ARG A 15 4.98 -32.85 -19.90
N ASP A 16 4.44 -33.29 -21.03
CA ASP A 16 4.09 -32.42 -22.17
C ASP A 16 3.02 -31.37 -21.80
N ARG A 17 1.97 -31.77 -21.07
CA ARG A 17 0.95 -30.81 -20.56
C ARG A 17 1.50 -29.78 -19.59
N ARG A 18 2.57 -30.11 -18.86
CA ARG A 18 3.22 -29.19 -17.91
C ARG A 18 4.11 -28.19 -18.64
N GLU A 19 4.77 -28.61 -19.72
CA GLU A 19 5.59 -27.74 -20.55
C GLU A 19 4.74 -26.78 -21.41
N GLU A 20 3.58 -27.22 -21.92
CA GLU A 20 2.61 -26.34 -22.61
C GLU A 20 2.04 -25.25 -21.68
N ARG A 21 1.72 -25.59 -20.43
CA ARG A 21 1.24 -24.61 -19.44
C ARG A 21 2.33 -23.61 -19.06
N LEU A 22 3.59 -24.02 -19.00
CA LEU A 22 4.71 -23.13 -18.71
C LEU A 22 5.03 -22.20 -19.89
N SER A 23 4.86 -22.66 -21.14
CA SER A 23 5.07 -21.83 -22.33
C SER A 23 4.03 -20.71 -22.43
N HIS A 24 2.74 -21.02 -22.20
CA HIS A 24 1.64 -20.04 -22.24
C HIS A 24 1.73 -18.98 -21.12
N VAL A 25 2.18 -19.37 -19.92
CA VAL A 25 2.39 -18.42 -18.81
C VAL A 25 3.57 -17.47 -19.08
N SER A 26 4.64 -17.95 -19.73
CA SER A 26 5.76 -17.10 -20.15
C SER A 26 5.39 -16.11 -21.25
N GLN A 27 4.56 -16.53 -22.21
CA GLN A 27 4.10 -15.65 -23.30
C GLN A 27 3.20 -14.52 -22.79
N ARG A 28 2.26 -14.80 -21.86
CA ARG A 28 1.38 -13.76 -21.27
C ARG A 28 2.13 -12.74 -20.42
N LYS A 29 3.19 -13.13 -19.71
CA LYS A 29 3.98 -12.20 -18.86
C LYS A 29 4.84 -11.23 -19.67
N ASN A 30 5.32 -11.64 -20.84
CA ASN A 30 6.13 -10.77 -21.71
C ASN A 30 5.28 -9.73 -22.45
N LEU A 31 4.02 -10.03 -22.79
CA LEU A 31 3.14 -9.08 -23.49
C LEU A 31 2.71 -7.90 -22.59
N VAL A 32 2.43 -8.17 -21.31
CA VAL A 32 1.98 -7.16 -20.34
C VAL A 32 3.10 -6.19 -19.93
N ASN A 33 4.36 -6.66 -19.90
CA ASN A 33 5.50 -5.82 -19.53
C ASN A 33 5.96 -4.87 -20.66
N ASN A 34 5.82 -5.28 -21.93
CA ASN A 34 6.22 -4.43 -23.05
C ASN A 34 5.24 -3.27 -23.25
N ASN A 35 3.93 -3.48 -23.08
CA ASN A 35 2.93 -2.40 -23.19
C ASN A 35 3.04 -1.36 -22.07
N LYS A 36 3.59 -1.71 -20.91
CA LYS A 36 3.73 -0.77 -19.78
C LYS A 36 4.96 0.12 -19.88
N LEU A 37 5.94 -0.23 -20.73
CA LEU A 37 7.11 0.60 -20.99
C LEU A 37 6.84 1.68 -22.04
N TYR A 38 5.95 1.42 -23.01
CA TYR A 38 5.64 2.34 -24.12
C TYR A 38 4.68 3.48 -23.75
N GLN A 39 3.92 3.38 -22.65
CA GLN A 39 3.00 4.47 -22.24
C GLN A 39 3.69 5.58 -21.43
N ILE A 40 4.93 5.39 -20.99
CA ILE A 40 5.62 6.36 -20.12
C ILE A 40 6.35 7.45 -20.94
N SER A 41 6.59 7.24 -22.23
CA SER A 41 7.38 8.14 -23.07
C SER A 41 6.62 9.30 -23.72
N GLU A 42 5.28 9.36 -23.65
CA GLU A 42 4.50 10.32 -24.47
C GLU A 42 3.76 11.45 -23.72
N HIS A 43 3.91 11.61 -22.40
CA HIS A 43 3.15 12.61 -21.65
C HIS A 43 3.98 13.77 -21.07
N SER A 44 4.80 14.42 -21.89
CA SER A 44 5.44 15.67 -21.46
C SER A 44 5.76 16.63 -22.60
N HIS A 45 4.74 17.06 -23.34
CA HIS A 45 4.81 18.30 -24.12
C HIS A 45 3.50 19.09 -23.96
N SER A 46 3.52 20.07 -23.04
CA SER A 46 2.82 21.33 -23.25
C SER A 46 3.61 22.42 -22.54
N THR A 47 4.17 23.29 -23.36
CA THR A 47 4.90 24.50 -22.99
C THR A 47 4.00 25.48 -22.26
N ASN A 48 4.53 26.10 -21.22
CA ASN A 48 4.24 27.50 -20.96
C ASN A 48 5.54 28.20 -20.55
N SER A 49 5.94 29.13 -21.41
CA SER A 49 7.03 30.07 -21.25
C SER A 49 6.66 31.11 -20.20
N GLY A 50 7.54 31.32 -19.23
CA GLY A 50 7.45 32.44 -18.30
C GLY A 50 8.80 32.58 -17.62
N THR A 51 9.49 33.67 -17.93
CA THR A 51 10.73 34.17 -17.31
C THR A 51 10.95 33.66 -15.88
N THR A 52 12.05 32.93 -15.67
CA THR A 52 12.39 32.39 -14.34
C THR A 52 12.98 33.49 -13.47
N GLU A 53 12.12 34.27 -12.80
CA GLU A 53 12.55 35.17 -11.72
C GLU A 53 13.32 34.36 -10.66
N SER A 54 14.49 34.85 -10.27
CA SER A 54 15.29 34.30 -9.18
C SER A 54 14.62 34.58 -7.82
N LEU A 55 14.80 33.72 -6.82
CA LEU A 55 14.25 33.95 -5.47
C LEU A 55 14.69 35.31 -4.90
N ASN A 56 15.91 35.74 -5.23
CA ASN A 56 16.44 37.03 -4.82
C ASN A 56 15.70 38.21 -5.47
N GLU A 57 15.29 38.07 -6.74
CA GLU A 57 14.52 39.09 -7.47
C GLU A 57 13.09 39.21 -6.92
N ILE A 58 12.50 38.10 -6.46
CA ILE A 58 11.18 38.09 -5.83
C ILE A 58 11.22 38.83 -4.48
N ILE A 59 12.30 38.67 -3.71
CA ILE A 59 12.48 39.32 -2.41
C ILE A 59 12.71 40.83 -2.57
N THR A 60 13.53 41.23 -3.55
CA THR A 60 13.88 42.64 -3.80
C THR A 60 12.81 43.42 -4.58
N SER A 61 11.80 42.74 -5.14
CA SER A 61 10.69 43.42 -5.81
C SER A 61 9.91 44.36 -4.89
N ASP A 62 9.40 45.47 -5.42
CA ASP A 62 8.58 46.44 -4.67
C ASP A 62 7.11 45.99 -4.50
N ALA A 63 6.86 44.69 -4.60
CA ALA A 63 5.52 44.12 -4.51
C ALA A 63 5.06 43.98 -3.05
N GLU A 64 3.75 43.96 -2.84
CA GLU A 64 3.17 43.70 -1.53
C GLU A 64 3.57 42.31 -0.97
N THR A 65 3.76 42.20 0.34
CA THR A 65 4.24 40.99 1.03
C THR A 65 3.45 39.73 0.68
N GLY A 66 2.12 39.83 0.52
CA GLY A 66 1.26 38.71 0.14
C GLY A 66 1.48 38.21 -1.30
N ILE A 67 1.95 39.08 -2.20
CA ILE A 67 2.33 38.72 -3.57
C ILE A 67 3.68 38.01 -3.57
N LYS A 68 4.65 38.53 -2.80
CA LYS A 68 5.96 37.88 -2.60
C LYS A 68 5.82 36.44 -2.10
N TYR A 69 4.97 36.23 -1.08
CA TYR A 69 4.73 34.91 -0.52
C TYR A 69 4.16 33.93 -1.56
N ARG A 70 3.17 34.35 -2.34
CA ARG A 70 2.58 33.54 -3.42
C ARG A 70 3.60 33.19 -4.50
N LYS A 71 4.44 34.15 -4.92
CA LYS A 71 5.52 33.93 -5.89
C LYS A 71 6.54 32.91 -5.37
N ILE A 72 6.99 33.05 -4.13
CA ILE A 72 7.91 32.09 -3.48
C ILE A 72 7.27 30.70 -3.39
N GLN A 73 6.01 30.61 -2.96
CA GLN A 73 5.29 29.35 -2.84
C GLN A 73 5.20 28.61 -4.19
N ASN A 74 4.88 29.34 -5.27
CA ASN A 74 4.83 28.77 -6.62
C ASN A 74 6.22 28.31 -7.08
N LYS A 75 7.26 29.09 -6.82
CA LYS A 75 8.63 28.71 -7.17
C LYS A 75 9.09 27.44 -6.45
N LEU A 76 8.77 27.31 -5.17
CA LEU A 76 9.07 26.11 -4.39
C LEU A 76 8.33 24.89 -4.94
N LYS A 77 7.07 25.05 -5.37
CA LYS A 77 6.30 23.97 -6.02
C LYS A 77 6.94 23.56 -7.36
N GLU A 78 7.39 24.51 -8.18
CA GLU A 78 8.11 24.24 -9.43
C GLU A 78 9.41 23.48 -9.18
N MET A 79 10.22 23.91 -8.21
CA MET A 79 11.47 23.22 -7.83
C MET A 79 11.23 21.79 -7.34
N LEU A 80 10.14 21.55 -6.62
CA LEU A 80 9.73 20.22 -6.17
C LEU A 80 9.22 19.34 -7.32
N ALA A 81 8.56 19.95 -8.32
CA ALA A 81 8.06 19.26 -9.50
C ALA A 81 9.18 18.93 -10.50
N SER A 82 10.18 19.80 -10.65
CA SER A 82 11.32 19.62 -11.56
C SER A 82 12.38 18.66 -11.03
N LYS A 83 12.38 18.35 -9.72
CA LYS A 83 13.26 17.33 -9.16
C LYS A 83 12.88 15.97 -9.75
N PRO A 84 13.74 15.34 -10.58
CA PRO A 84 13.40 14.06 -11.16
C PRO A 84 13.19 13.07 -10.01
N ARG A 85 11.96 12.57 -9.86
CA ARG A 85 11.68 11.39 -9.06
C ARG A 85 12.16 10.18 -9.85
N SER A 86 13.46 10.09 -10.11
CA SER A 86 14.02 8.87 -10.67
C SER A 86 13.73 7.77 -9.66
N LYS A 87 13.03 6.73 -10.10
CA LYS A 87 12.95 5.50 -9.32
C LYS A 87 14.37 4.94 -9.33
N GLU A 88 15.16 5.30 -8.31
CA GLU A 88 16.51 4.75 -8.14
C GLU A 88 16.40 3.23 -8.26
N SER A 89 16.98 2.70 -9.34
CA SER A 89 17.04 1.27 -9.54
C SER A 89 17.85 0.67 -8.41
N TYR A 90 17.35 -0.40 -7.80
CA TYR A 90 18.14 -1.09 -6.78
C TYR A 90 19.35 -1.83 -7.39
N LEU A 91 19.39 -1.97 -8.71
CA LEU A 91 20.44 -2.66 -9.44
C LEU A 91 21.61 -1.72 -9.71
N SER A 92 22.83 -2.20 -9.47
CA SER A 92 24.06 -1.52 -9.88
C SER A 92 24.14 -1.38 -11.41
N LYS A 93 24.91 -0.40 -11.88
CA LYS A 93 25.17 -0.17 -13.31
C LYS A 93 25.73 -1.43 -13.98
N GLU A 94 26.71 -2.07 -13.35
CA GLU A 94 27.30 -3.34 -13.77
C GLU A 94 26.22 -4.43 -13.99
N THR A 95 25.24 -4.54 -13.09
CA THR A 95 24.18 -5.56 -13.24
C THR A 95 23.23 -5.22 -14.39
N LEU A 96 23.00 -3.93 -14.65
CA LEU A 96 22.19 -3.49 -15.80
C LEU A 96 22.92 -3.78 -17.12
N GLU A 97 24.23 -3.55 -17.18
CA GLU A 97 25.07 -3.87 -18.33
C GLU A 97 25.08 -5.37 -18.65
N LEU A 98 25.23 -6.23 -17.63
CA LEU A 98 25.16 -7.69 -17.79
C LEU A 98 23.77 -8.15 -18.29
N LEU A 99 22.70 -7.51 -17.82
CA LEU A 99 21.34 -7.79 -18.31
C LEU A 99 21.19 -7.40 -19.79
N ASP A 100 21.78 -6.29 -20.20
CA ASP A 100 21.80 -5.86 -21.61
C ASP A 100 22.65 -6.76 -22.49
N GLU A 101 23.81 -7.19 -22.00
CA GLU A 101 24.66 -8.16 -22.70
C GLU A 101 23.91 -9.48 -22.90
N ARG A 102 23.27 -9.99 -21.85
CA ARG A 102 22.44 -11.21 -21.95
C ARG A 102 21.28 -11.02 -22.95
N ARG A 103 20.64 -9.85 -23.01
CA ARG A 103 19.59 -9.55 -24.00
C ARG A 103 20.13 -9.63 -25.43
N LYS A 104 21.30 -9.04 -25.69
CA LYS A 104 21.97 -9.09 -27.00
C LYS A 104 22.31 -10.52 -27.41
N GLN A 105 22.78 -11.35 -26.48
CA GLN A 105 23.12 -12.75 -26.74
C GLN A 105 21.89 -13.63 -27.06
N ILE A 106 20.71 -13.31 -26.49
CA ILE A 106 19.45 -14.05 -26.73
C ILE A 106 18.87 -13.76 -28.12
N SER A 107 19.08 -12.57 -28.67
CA SER A 107 18.53 -12.15 -29.98
C SER A 107 19.03 -12.98 -31.16
N ASN A 108 20.15 -13.68 -31.01
CA ASN A 108 20.80 -14.40 -32.10
C ASN A 108 20.63 -15.91 -31.92
N LYS A 109 19.99 -16.59 -32.88
CA LYS A 109 19.86 -18.07 -32.87
C LYS A 109 21.20 -18.72 -33.22
N GLY A 110 21.54 -19.86 -32.59
CA GLY A 110 22.35 -20.88 -33.29
C GLY A 110 23.39 -21.72 -32.53
N ASP A 111 24.12 -21.20 -31.53
CA ASP A 111 25.38 -21.87 -31.12
C ASP A 111 25.41 -22.46 -29.70
N LYS A 112 26.03 -23.64 -29.54
CA LYS A 112 26.27 -24.30 -28.23
C LYS A 112 27.13 -23.44 -27.30
N GLU A 113 28.14 -22.76 -27.85
CA GLU A 113 29.02 -21.86 -27.10
C GLU A 113 28.27 -20.64 -26.56
N ARG A 114 27.34 -20.08 -27.34
CA ARG A 114 26.48 -18.96 -26.91
C ARG A 114 25.54 -19.38 -25.79
N ARG A 115 24.98 -20.60 -25.84
CA ARG A 115 24.19 -21.14 -24.72
C ARG A 115 25.01 -21.22 -23.43
N GLN A 116 26.29 -21.58 -23.54
CA GLN A 116 27.19 -21.58 -22.39
C GLN A 116 27.48 -20.16 -21.88
N LYS A 117 27.71 -19.19 -22.78
CA LYS A 117 27.88 -17.77 -22.43
C LYS A 117 26.64 -17.20 -21.73
N ILE A 118 25.44 -17.48 -22.24
CA ILE A 118 24.17 -17.08 -21.60
C ILE A 118 24.02 -17.73 -20.21
N SER A 119 24.42 -18.99 -20.06
CA SER A 119 24.40 -19.69 -18.77
C SER A 119 25.34 -19.03 -17.76
N ASN A 120 26.57 -18.72 -18.17
CA ASN A 120 27.56 -18.04 -17.32
C ASN A 120 27.08 -16.63 -16.95
N LEU A 121 26.64 -15.82 -17.92
CA LEU A 121 26.03 -14.50 -17.66
C LEU A 121 24.85 -14.58 -16.70
N SER A 122 24.01 -15.62 -16.82
CA SER A 122 22.86 -15.78 -15.93
C SER A 122 23.28 -16.08 -14.48
N LYS A 123 24.36 -16.83 -14.28
CA LYS A 123 24.94 -17.07 -12.94
C LYS A 123 25.51 -15.78 -12.36
N GLU A 124 26.26 -15.04 -13.15
CA GLU A 124 26.87 -13.77 -12.76
C GLU A 124 25.82 -12.71 -12.41
N ILE A 125 24.79 -12.55 -13.26
CA ILE A 125 23.64 -11.68 -12.96
C ILE A 125 22.98 -12.10 -11.65
N LYS A 126 22.78 -13.39 -11.42
CA LYS A 126 22.17 -13.88 -10.17
C LYS A 126 23.01 -13.49 -8.96
N GLU A 127 24.32 -13.69 -9.00
CA GLU A 127 25.24 -13.32 -7.92
C GLU A 127 25.24 -11.81 -7.68
N ASN A 128 25.35 -11.00 -8.73
CA ASN A 128 25.32 -9.55 -8.62
C ASN A 128 23.97 -9.03 -8.10
N MET A 129 22.84 -9.64 -8.52
CA MET A 129 21.53 -9.32 -7.93
C MET A 129 21.44 -9.67 -6.44
N TRP A 130 22.12 -10.74 -5.99
CA TRP A 130 22.20 -11.09 -4.57
C TRP A 130 23.04 -10.06 -3.80
N LYS A 131 24.20 -9.68 -4.33
CA LYS A 131 25.07 -8.62 -3.77
C LYS A 131 24.32 -7.30 -3.66
N ASN A 132 23.69 -6.83 -4.74
CA ASN A 132 22.91 -5.58 -4.74
C ASN A 132 21.78 -5.57 -3.69
N ARG A 133 21.08 -6.70 -3.51
CA ARG A 133 20.05 -6.81 -2.46
C ARG A 133 20.64 -6.71 -1.06
N LYS A 134 21.79 -7.33 -0.81
CA LYS A 134 22.50 -7.28 0.46
C LYS A 134 23.00 -5.86 0.75
N GLU A 135 23.61 -5.22 -0.24
CA GLU A 135 24.12 -3.86 -0.15
C GLU A 135 23.00 -2.85 0.11
N LYS A 136 21.88 -2.93 -0.63
CA LYS A 136 20.70 -2.11 -0.36
C LYS A 136 20.18 -2.30 1.06
N ARG A 137 20.10 -3.56 1.53
CA ARG A 137 19.66 -3.85 2.90
C ARG A 137 20.57 -3.19 3.93
N ASN A 138 21.89 -3.32 3.76
CA ASN A 138 22.88 -2.73 4.66
C ASN A 138 22.81 -1.21 4.65
N ARG A 139 22.72 -0.58 3.47
CA ARG A 139 22.57 0.87 3.33
C ARG A 139 21.36 1.41 4.08
N VAL A 140 20.20 0.76 3.95
CA VAL A 140 18.97 1.14 4.68
C VAL A 140 19.13 1.01 6.19
N LEU A 141 19.82 -0.04 6.66
CA LEU A 141 20.12 -0.21 8.09
C LEU A 141 21.05 0.90 8.58
N GLU A 142 22.19 1.13 7.92
CA GLU A 142 23.17 2.15 8.30
C GLU A 142 22.57 3.55 8.32
N GLU A 143 21.79 3.94 7.32
CA GLU A 143 21.15 5.26 7.24
C GLU A 143 20.19 5.49 8.41
N ASN A 144 19.35 4.50 8.73
CA ASN A 144 18.41 4.62 9.83
C ASN A 144 19.09 4.53 11.21
N ILE A 145 20.17 3.76 11.34
CA ILE A 145 20.99 3.74 12.56
C ILE A 145 21.63 5.12 12.76
N LYS A 146 22.24 5.71 11.73
CA LYS A 146 22.82 7.07 11.80
C LYS A 146 21.77 8.14 12.12
N ARG A 147 20.57 8.03 11.54
CA ARG A 147 19.51 9.04 11.67
C ARG A 147 18.71 8.95 12.97
N THR A 148 18.41 7.75 13.46
CA THR A 148 17.49 7.53 14.60
C THR A 148 18.15 6.76 15.76
N GLY A 149 19.35 6.21 15.57
CA GLY A 149 20.03 5.40 16.59
C GLY A 149 19.48 3.98 16.74
N GLY A 150 18.56 3.54 15.88
CA GLY A 150 17.88 2.25 16.04
C GLY A 150 17.43 1.59 14.74
N THR A 151 17.27 0.27 14.77
CA THR A 151 16.97 -0.59 13.61
C THR A 151 15.48 -0.76 13.32
N LYS A 152 14.59 -0.39 14.26
CA LYS A 152 13.14 -0.58 14.14
C LYS A 152 12.55 0.07 12.89
N LYS A 153 12.98 1.30 12.56
CA LYS A 153 12.52 2.01 11.36
C LYS A 153 13.06 1.39 10.06
N ALA A 154 14.31 0.93 10.06
CA ALA A 154 14.89 0.21 8.92
C ALA A 154 14.14 -1.10 8.65
N MET A 155 13.87 -1.89 9.69
CA MET A 155 13.15 -3.16 9.54
C MET A 155 11.74 -2.95 9.01
N LYS A 156 11.07 -1.87 9.41
CA LYS A 156 9.77 -1.48 8.86
C LYS A 156 9.87 -1.21 7.35
N GLN A 157 10.81 -0.37 6.92
CA GLN A 157 11.03 -0.05 5.50
C GLN A 157 11.39 -1.28 4.66
N LEU A 158 12.23 -2.17 5.19
CA LEU A 158 12.61 -3.42 4.53
C LEU A 158 11.44 -4.42 4.42
N SER A 159 10.51 -4.41 5.40
CA SER A 159 9.33 -5.28 5.46
C SER A 159 8.16 -4.78 4.60
N GLU A 160 8.04 -3.47 4.38
CA GLU A 160 6.93 -2.85 3.64
C GLU A 160 6.82 -3.33 2.17
N HIS A 161 7.90 -3.88 1.59
CA HIS A 161 7.89 -4.45 0.24
C HIS A 161 7.14 -5.79 0.10
N GLY A 162 6.58 -6.35 1.18
CA GLY A 162 5.84 -7.61 1.15
C GLY A 162 4.82 -7.77 2.28
N LYS A 163 4.35 -6.66 2.86
CA LYS A 163 3.47 -6.73 4.02
C LYS A 163 2.08 -7.21 3.61
N GLU A 164 1.79 -8.46 3.97
CA GLU A 164 0.45 -9.02 4.04
C GLU A 164 -0.35 -8.15 5.02
N TRP A 165 -1.31 -7.39 4.52
CA TRP A 165 -2.08 -6.43 5.33
C TRP A 165 -2.95 -7.15 6.37
N ILE A 166 -3.34 -8.39 6.05
CA ILE A 166 -4.03 -9.35 6.91
C ILE A 166 -3.23 -10.64 6.84
N SER A 167 -2.89 -11.22 8.00
CA SER A 167 -2.04 -12.40 8.06
C SER A 167 -2.58 -13.55 7.22
N LYS A 168 -3.89 -13.83 7.25
CA LYS A 168 -4.62 -14.79 6.39
C LYS A 168 -6.13 -14.49 6.41
N LEU A 169 -6.72 -14.06 5.30
CA LEU A 169 -8.17 -13.99 5.12
C LEU A 169 -8.65 -15.30 4.46
N LYS A 170 -9.47 -16.09 5.15
CA LYS A 170 -9.96 -17.35 4.60
C LYS A 170 -11.00 -17.09 3.50
N GLN A 171 -10.75 -17.64 2.31
CA GLN A 171 -11.69 -17.66 1.20
C GLN A 171 -11.93 -19.11 0.78
N ARG A 172 -13.10 -19.66 1.14
CA ARG A 172 -13.45 -21.07 0.90
C ARG A 172 -12.33 -22.01 1.40
N GLU A 173 -11.55 -22.59 0.48
CA GLU A 173 -10.45 -23.54 0.74
C GLU A 173 -9.05 -22.90 0.75
N SER A 174 -8.92 -21.60 0.44
CA SER A 174 -7.62 -20.92 0.37
C SER A 174 -7.53 -19.70 1.31
N TYR A 175 -6.34 -19.12 1.44
CA TYR A 175 -6.11 -17.91 2.22
C TYR A 175 -5.59 -16.78 1.33
N LEU A 176 -6.22 -15.62 1.43
CA LEU A 176 -5.77 -14.38 0.82
C LEU A 176 -4.94 -13.57 1.82
N THR A 177 -3.78 -13.09 1.39
CA THR A 177 -2.89 -12.26 2.22
C THR A 177 -2.57 -10.91 1.56
N ASN A 178 -2.76 -10.81 0.25
CA ASN A 178 -2.49 -9.61 -0.52
C ASN A 178 -3.64 -8.58 -0.39
N ARG A 179 -3.29 -7.32 -0.15
CA ARG A 179 -4.25 -6.22 0.02
C ARG A 179 -5.18 -6.04 -1.19
N LEU A 180 -4.65 -6.13 -2.41
CA LEU A 180 -5.43 -5.92 -3.63
C LEU A 180 -6.49 -7.01 -3.79
N SER A 181 -6.10 -8.27 -3.61
CA SER A 181 -7.04 -9.40 -3.67
C SER A 181 -8.11 -9.34 -2.57
N ILE A 182 -7.75 -8.86 -1.38
CA ILE A 182 -8.72 -8.68 -0.28
C ILE A 182 -9.70 -7.56 -0.61
N GLN A 183 -9.22 -6.46 -1.19
CA GLN A 183 -10.05 -5.34 -1.59
C GLN A 183 -11.00 -5.71 -2.74
N GLU A 184 -10.53 -6.47 -3.73
CA GLU A 184 -11.35 -7.02 -4.81
C GLU A 184 -12.43 -7.93 -4.24
N LEU A 185 -12.07 -8.87 -3.36
CA LEU A 185 -13.04 -9.76 -2.71
C LEU A 185 -14.11 -9.00 -1.92
N ALA A 186 -13.71 -7.98 -1.15
CA ALA A 186 -14.65 -7.15 -0.42
C ALA A 186 -15.57 -6.36 -1.38
N THR A 187 -15.01 -5.84 -2.46
CA THR A 187 -15.77 -5.10 -3.48
C THR A 187 -16.79 -6.01 -4.15
N ASP A 188 -16.41 -7.22 -4.53
CA ASP A 188 -17.30 -8.21 -5.14
C ASP A 188 -18.37 -8.66 -4.15
N TYR A 189 -18.02 -8.87 -2.88
CA TYR A 189 -18.98 -9.17 -1.83
C TYR A 189 -20.05 -8.08 -1.70
N TYR A 190 -19.64 -6.81 -1.56
CA TYR A 190 -20.59 -5.71 -1.42
C TYR A 190 -21.38 -5.46 -2.71
N ARG A 191 -20.78 -5.65 -3.88
CA ARG A 191 -21.52 -5.64 -5.15
C ARG A 191 -22.63 -6.67 -5.12
N LEU A 192 -22.33 -7.93 -4.78
CA LEU A 192 -23.34 -8.99 -4.67
C LEU A 192 -24.43 -8.63 -3.66
N LEU A 193 -24.03 -8.16 -2.47
CA LEU A 193 -24.93 -7.82 -1.38
C LEU A 193 -25.94 -6.73 -1.75
N TYR A 194 -25.53 -5.80 -2.61
CA TYR A 194 -26.35 -4.68 -3.06
C TYR A 194 -26.81 -4.82 -4.52
N SER A 195 -26.59 -5.97 -5.17
CA SER A 195 -27.00 -6.24 -6.55
C SER A 195 -28.53 -6.29 -6.68
N ASP A 196 -29.21 -6.88 -5.70
CA ASP A 196 -30.64 -7.21 -5.76
C ASP A 196 -31.58 -6.05 -5.36
N LYS A 197 -31.03 -4.86 -5.05
CA LYS A 197 -31.81 -3.71 -4.55
C LYS A 197 -32.13 -2.64 -5.59
N LEU A 198 -31.81 -2.86 -6.87
CA LEU A 198 -32.06 -1.87 -7.93
C LEU A 198 -33.34 -2.13 -8.74
N ASP A 199 -33.88 -3.36 -8.77
CA ASP A 199 -35.06 -3.70 -9.59
C ASP A 199 -36.30 -4.14 -8.78
N SER A 200 -36.24 -4.18 -7.45
CA SER A 200 -37.42 -4.35 -6.59
C SER A 200 -37.63 -3.10 -5.75
N GLY A 201 -38.65 -2.33 -6.09
CA GLY A 201 -39.02 -1.12 -5.37
C GLY A 201 -39.12 -1.39 -3.87
N LEU A 202 -38.36 -0.63 -3.08
CA LEU A 202 -38.46 -0.53 -1.62
C LEU A 202 -38.80 -1.87 -0.91
N ALA A 203 -38.07 -2.94 -1.22
CA ALA A 203 -38.21 -4.18 -0.48
C ALA A 203 -37.67 -3.97 0.94
N THR A 204 -38.60 -3.94 1.88
CA THR A 204 -38.43 -3.98 3.33
C THR A 204 -37.19 -4.79 3.69
N ILE A 205 -36.34 -4.20 4.54
CA ILE A 205 -35.22 -4.88 5.17
C ILE A 205 -35.75 -6.25 5.66
N PRO A 206 -35.15 -7.39 5.26
CA PRO A 206 -35.58 -8.67 5.80
C PRO A 206 -35.40 -8.57 7.31
N GLU A 207 -36.53 -8.65 8.00
CA GLU A 207 -36.61 -8.77 9.44
C GLU A 207 -35.55 -9.80 9.84
N VAL A 208 -34.54 -9.33 10.57
CA VAL A 208 -33.49 -10.18 11.09
C VAL A 208 -34.23 -11.19 11.94
N ASN A 209 -34.34 -12.43 11.45
CA ASN A 209 -34.86 -13.56 12.21
C ASN A 209 -34.26 -13.45 13.61
N GLU A 210 -35.14 -13.12 14.56
CA GLU A 210 -34.78 -12.74 15.90
C GLU A 210 -33.78 -13.75 16.42
N ALA A 211 -32.57 -13.27 16.70
CA ALA A 211 -31.65 -14.01 17.51
C ALA A 211 -32.41 -14.35 18.79
N LYS A 212 -32.75 -15.64 18.94
CA LYS A 212 -33.22 -16.33 20.14
C LYS A 212 -33.33 -15.37 21.32
N GLU A 213 -34.55 -15.03 21.74
CA GLU A 213 -34.88 -14.28 22.96
C GLU A 213 -33.63 -13.99 23.80
N ASN A 214 -32.91 -12.93 23.43
CA ASN A 214 -31.92 -12.40 24.33
C ASN A 214 -32.76 -11.96 25.51
N LYS A 215 -32.65 -12.67 26.63
CA LYS A 215 -33.03 -12.13 27.93
C LYS A 215 -32.59 -10.68 27.88
N VAL A 216 -33.54 -9.76 27.95
CA VAL A 216 -33.21 -8.34 28.03
C VAL A 216 -32.47 -8.24 29.35
N ASP A 217 -31.14 -8.28 29.29
CA ASP A 217 -30.31 -8.12 30.46
C ASP A 217 -30.70 -6.75 31.02
N GLU A 218 -31.29 -6.75 32.21
CA GLU A 218 -31.75 -5.56 32.88
C GLU A 218 -30.52 -4.67 33.11
N VAL A 219 -30.43 -3.58 32.34
CA VAL A 219 -29.29 -2.67 32.41
C VAL A 219 -29.37 -2.00 33.78
N PRO A 220 -28.34 -2.12 34.64
CA PRO A 220 -28.36 -1.50 35.95
C PRO A 220 -28.40 0.02 35.81
N GLU A 221 -29.13 0.68 36.71
CA GLU A 221 -29.17 2.13 36.81
C GLU A 221 -27.76 2.71 37.03
N ILE A 222 -27.48 3.81 36.35
CA ILE A 222 -26.24 4.57 36.48
C ILE A 222 -26.19 5.14 37.90
N LEU A 223 -25.09 4.93 38.61
CA LEU A 223 -24.90 5.49 39.95
C LEU A 223 -24.37 6.92 39.89
N THR A 224 -24.73 7.75 40.88
CA THR A 224 -24.15 9.10 41.03
C THR A 224 -22.63 9.07 41.18
N SER A 225 -22.09 8.03 41.82
CA SER A 225 -20.64 7.82 41.95
C SER A 225 -19.95 7.55 40.62
N GLU A 226 -20.62 6.90 39.67
CA GLU A 226 -20.10 6.65 38.32
C GLU A 226 -20.06 7.94 37.51
N VAL A 227 -21.11 8.75 37.58
CA VAL A 227 -21.15 10.09 36.96
C VAL A 227 -20.04 10.98 37.52
N ILE A 228 -19.88 11.01 38.85
CA ILE A 228 -18.80 11.75 39.51
C ILE A 228 -17.42 11.30 39.01
N LYS A 229 -17.22 9.98 38.91
CA LYS A 229 -15.96 9.42 38.42
C LYS A 229 -15.71 9.75 36.95
N ALA A 230 -16.75 9.72 36.12
CA ALA A 230 -16.66 10.07 34.70
C ALA A 230 -16.26 11.54 34.52
N ILE A 231 -16.89 12.46 35.25
CA ILE A 231 -16.54 13.89 35.23
C ILE A 231 -15.10 14.10 35.71
N LYS A 232 -14.72 13.46 36.83
CA LYS A 232 -13.35 13.55 37.39
C LYS A 232 -12.26 13.01 36.45
N SER A 233 -12.60 12.07 35.59
CA SER A 233 -11.65 11.47 34.63
C SER A 233 -11.37 12.32 33.39
N GLN A 234 -12.15 13.38 33.19
CA GLN A 234 -11.96 14.29 32.06
C GLN A 234 -10.63 15.05 32.19
N LYS A 235 -9.95 15.23 31.05
CA LYS A 235 -8.72 16.03 31.01
C LYS A 235 -9.07 17.51 31.04
N LEU A 236 -8.40 18.25 31.93
CA LEU A 236 -8.44 19.71 31.99
C LEU A 236 -7.61 20.32 30.85
N GLU A 237 -7.79 21.63 30.65
CA GLU A 237 -7.12 22.46 29.64
C GLU A 237 -7.34 21.94 28.21
N LYS A 238 -8.51 21.34 27.98
CA LYS A 238 -8.96 20.93 26.64
C LYS A 238 -9.81 22.02 26.03
N PRO A 239 -9.68 22.23 24.70
CA PRO A 239 -10.54 23.19 24.01
C PRO A 239 -12.01 22.75 24.18
N PRO A 240 -12.92 23.70 24.44
CA PRO A 240 -14.32 23.37 24.64
C PRO A 240 -14.95 22.85 23.36
N GLY A 241 -16.05 22.10 23.51
CA GLY A 241 -16.84 21.61 22.39
C GLY A 241 -17.59 22.73 21.66
N PRO A 242 -18.47 22.38 20.71
CA PRO A 242 -19.34 23.33 20.02
C PRO A 242 -20.24 24.14 20.96
N ASP A 243 -20.54 23.59 22.14
CA ASP A 243 -21.28 24.22 23.24
C ASP A 243 -20.49 25.31 23.97
N LYS A 244 -19.19 25.42 23.72
CA LYS A 244 -18.25 26.35 24.37
C LYS A 244 -18.15 26.15 25.90
N ILE A 245 -18.52 24.98 26.42
CA ILE A 245 -18.44 24.67 27.85
C ILE A 245 -17.10 23.98 28.14
N PRO A 246 -16.25 24.54 29.02
CA PRO A 246 -14.98 23.94 29.38
C PRO A 246 -15.14 22.87 30.47
N ASN A 247 -14.28 21.85 30.48
CA ASN A 247 -14.35 20.72 31.43
C ASN A 247 -14.19 21.16 32.90
N GLU A 248 -13.48 22.25 33.12
CA GLU A 248 -13.29 22.91 34.42
C GLU A 248 -14.62 23.32 35.05
N MET A 249 -15.61 23.69 34.22
CA MET A 249 -16.93 24.11 34.70
C MET A 249 -17.72 22.93 35.29
N PHE A 250 -17.60 21.75 34.69
CA PHE A 250 -18.17 20.51 35.24
C PHE A 250 -17.49 20.07 36.54
N MET A 251 -16.18 20.31 36.66
CA MET A 251 -15.46 20.04 37.90
C MET A 251 -15.87 21.00 39.02
N GLY A 252 -16.10 22.27 38.71
CA GLY A 252 -16.54 23.29 39.67
C GLY A 252 -17.99 23.13 40.14
N THR A 253 -18.85 22.51 39.33
CA THR A 253 -20.29 22.31 39.60
C THR A 253 -20.65 20.85 39.90
N LEU A 254 -19.65 20.04 40.25
CA LEU A 254 -19.76 18.58 40.34
C LEU A 254 -20.88 18.11 41.29
N GLU A 255 -21.02 18.75 42.45
CA GLU A 255 -22.02 18.36 43.46
C GLU A 255 -23.45 18.66 43.02
N GLU A 256 -23.65 19.71 42.22
CA GLU A 256 -24.96 20.15 41.73
C GLU A 256 -25.37 19.36 40.48
N ILE A 257 -24.42 19.09 39.57
CA ILE A 257 -24.74 18.52 38.24
C ILE A 257 -24.81 16.99 38.26
N SER A 258 -24.05 16.33 39.14
CA SER A 258 -24.02 14.86 39.23
C SER A 258 -25.41 14.24 39.51
N PRO A 259 -26.20 14.68 40.50
CA PRO A 259 -27.53 14.11 40.74
C PRO A 259 -28.51 14.41 39.60
N VAL A 260 -28.39 15.57 38.95
CA VAL A 260 -29.22 15.94 37.80
C VAL A 260 -28.94 15.04 36.59
N LEU A 261 -27.66 14.81 36.27
CA LEU A 261 -27.26 13.95 35.16
C LEU A 261 -27.64 12.49 35.44
N THR A 262 -27.42 12.00 36.66
CA THR A 262 -27.85 10.64 37.01
C THR A 262 -29.35 10.45 36.83
N LYS A 263 -30.17 11.42 37.24
CA LYS A 263 -31.62 11.36 37.04
C LYS A 263 -32.04 11.51 35.57
N LEU A 264 -31.26 12.20 34.75
CA LEU A 264 -31.57 12.43 33.35
C LEU A 264 -31.31 11.20 32.47
N PHE A 265 -30.33 10.38 32.85
CA PHE A 265 -29.84 9.24 32.06
C PHE A 265 -30.29 7.86 32.59
N ASN A 266 -31.02 7.83 33.71
CA ASN A 266 -31.80 6.68 34.19
C ASN A 266 -33.28 6.93 33.89
#